data_AF-A0A452ZFP7-F1
#
_entry.id   AF-A0A452ZFP7-F1
#
_cell.length_a   1.000
_cell.length_b   1.000
_cell.length_c   1.000
_cell.angle_alpha   90.00
_cell.angle_beta   90.00
_cell.angle_gamma   90.00
#
_symmetry.space_group_name_H-M   'P 1'
#
loop_
_entity.id
_entity.type
_entity.pdbx_description
1 polymer ?
#
loop_
_entity_poly.entity_id
_entity_poly.type
_entity_poly.pdbx_seq_one_letter_code
_entity_poly.pdbx_strand_id
1 'polypeptide(L)'
;DYFRIHLAEHVKELLKPIWKEGKLSKDAHKLIVKKSVDKVLATVDLHQVPATKELITDYITMSGTKIEKLVKAYVDRHGTR
;
A
#
# COMPACT_ATOMS: atom_id res chain seq x y z
N ASP A 1 12.56 -4.96 5.46
CA ASP A 1 12.33 -6.24 4.74
C ASP A 1 11.88 -6.01 3.32
N TYR A 2 12.29 -6.89 2.40
CA TYR A 2 12.07 -6.77 0.95
C TYR A 2 10.58 -6.66 0.58
N PHE A 3 9.73 -7.40 1.30
CA PHE A 3 8.27 -7.34 1.16
C PHE A 3 7.71 -5.95 1.47
N ARG A 4 8.15 -5.32 2.56
CA ARG A 4 7.71 -3.98 2.96
C ARG A 4 8.05 -2.94 1.89
N ILE A 5 9.23 -3.05 1.27
CA ILE A 5 9.69 -2.12 0.23
C ILE A 5 8.82 -2.24 -1.01
N HIS A 6 8.65 -3.47 -1.54
CA HIS A 6 7.82 -3.70 -2.74
C HIS A 6 6.36 -3.31 -2.52
N LEU A 7 5.81 -3.59 -1.34
CA LEU A 7 4.45 -3.18 -1.01
C LEU A 7 4.33 -1.65 -0.93
N ALA A 8 5.31 -0.97 -0.32
CA ALA A 8 5.31 0.49 -0.27
C ALA A 8 5.42 1.11 -1.66
N GLU A 9 6.20 0.54 -2.57
CA GLU A 9 6.26 0.98 -3.98
C GLU A 9 4.93 0.78 -4.68
N HIS A 10 4.30 -0.39 -4.54
CA HIS A 10 2.98 -0.65 -5.11
C HIS A 10 1.93 0.36 -4.59
N VAL A 11 1.89 0.62 -3.28
CA VAL A 11 0.98 1.63 -2.71
C VAL A 11 1.27 3.04 -3.25
N LYS A 12 2.54 3.42 -3.41
CA LYS A 12 2.90 4.71 -4.02
C LYS A 12 2.43 4.82 -5.46
N GLU A 13 2.52 3.74 -6.25
CA GLU A 13 1.98 3.74 -7.62
C GLU A 13 0.46 3.94 -7.65
N LEU A 14 -0.27 3.33 -6.72
CA LEU A 14 -1.72 3.56 -6.57
C LEU A 14 -2.05 5.01 -6.17
N LEU A 15 -1.18 5.65 -5.39
CA LEU A 15 -1.36 7.03 -4.94
C LEU A 15 -0.90 8.08 -5.96
N LYS A 16 -0.03 7.72 -6.93
CA LYS A 16 0.48 8.65 -7.95
C LYS A 16 -0.59 9.50 -8.63
N PRO A 17 -1.71 8.97 -9.15
CA PRO A 17 -2.73 9.80 -9.80
C PRO A 17 -3.35 10.80 -8.81
N ILE A 18 -3.68 10.34 -7.60
CA ILE A 18 -4.32 11.15 -6.54
C ILE A 18 -3.38 12.26 -6.06
N TRP A 19 -2.08 11.96 -5.93
CA TRP A 19 -1.03 12.92 -5.61
C TRP A 19 -0.88 13.98 -6.71
N LYS A 20 -0.86 13.57 -7.98
CA LYS A 20 -0.78 14.47 -9.13
C LYS A 20 -1.99 15.40 -9.24
N GLU A 21 -3.16 14.93 -8.83
CA GLU A 21 -4.38 15.74 -8.74
C GLU A 21 -4.35 16.73 -7.55
N GLY A 22 -3.32 16.70 -6.70
CA GLY A 22 -3.20 17.59 -5.54
C GLY A 22 -4.14 17.24 -4.38
N LYS A 23 -4.78 16.06 -4.41
CA LYS A 23 -5.76 15.61 -3.40
C LYS A 23 -5.11 15.08 -2.11
N LEU A 24 -3.78 15.13 -2.00
CA LEU A 24 -3.02 14.64 -0.87
C LEU A 24 -1.90 15.61 -0.50
N SER A 25 -1.83 15.99 0.78
CA SER A 25 -0.64 16.64 1.34
C SER A 25 0.50 15.65 1.54
N LYS A 26 1.74 16.13 1.61
CA LYS A 26 2.95 15.29 1.81
C LYS A 26 2.84 14.35 3.02
N ASP A 27 2.30 14.87 4.13
CA ASP A 27 2.09 14.10 5.35
C ASP A 27 0.97 13.07 5.21
N ALA A 28 -0.15 13.44 4.56
CA ALA A 28 -1.22 12.49 4.25
C ALA A 28 -0.71 11.35 3.36
N HIS A 29 0.05 11.65 2.31
CA HIS A 29 0.67 10.64 1.46
C HIS A 29 1.58 9.69 2.26
N LYS A 30 2.52 10.22 3.06
CA LYS A 30 3.40 9.39 3.91
C LYS A 30 2.61 8.54 4.90
N LEU A 31 1.56 9.09 5.50
CA LEU A 31 0.71 8.41 6.46
C LEU A 31 -0.05 7.24 5.78
N ILE A 32 -0.66 7.48 4.62
CA ILE A 32 -1.43 6.47 3.89
C ILE A 32 -0.52 5.31 3.45
N VAL A 33 0.68 5.61 2.92
CA VAL A 33 1.66 4.58 2.58
C VAL A 33 1.99 3.73 3.81
N LYS A 34 2.33 4.36 4.94
CA LYS A 34 2.66 3.65 6.18
C LYS A 34 1.48 2.79 6.67
N LYS A 35 0.29 3.37 6.78
CA LYS A 35 -0.93 2.69 7.27
C LYS A 35 -1.33 1.51 6.40
N SER A 36 -1.23 1.65 5.08
CA SER A 36 -1.55 0.58 4.13
C SER A 36 -0.57 -0.59 4.28
N VAL A 37 0.72 -0.28 4.33
CA VAL A 37 1.78 -1.28 4.49
C VAL A 37 1.66 -2.01 5.82
N ASP A 38 1.54 -1.29 6.94
CA ASP A 38 1.37 -1.89 8.27
C ASP A 38 0.12 -2.77 8.34
N LYS A 39 -0.99 -2.33 7.73
CA LYS A 39 -2.24 -3.10 7.74
C LYS A 39 -2.13 -4.39 6.94
N VAL A 40 -1.48 -4.38 5.78
CA VAL A 40 -1.25 -5.61 4.99
C VAL A 40 -0.28 -6.54 5.70
N LEU A 41 0.79 -6.02 6.29
CA LEU A 41 1.72 -6.82 7.10
C LEU A 41 1.01 -7.48 8.29
N ALA A 42 0.09 -6.76 8.94
CA ALA A 42 -0.72 -7.30 10.03
C ALA A 42 -1.73 -8.38 9.60
N THR A 43 -2.04 -8.48 8.30
CA THR A 43 -2.90 -9.54 7.76
C THR A 43 -2.13 -10.75 7.23
N VAL A 44 -0.82 -10.62 7.03
CA VAL A 44 0.04 -11.71 6.59
C VAL A 44 0.52 -12.45 7.82
N ASP A 45 0.18 -13.73 7.90
CA ASP A 45 0.68 -14.60 8.97
C ASP A 45 2.21 -14.67 8.90
N LEU A 46 2.89 -14.73 10.05
CA LEU A 46 4.36 -14.75 10.11
C LEU A 46 4.97 -15.89 9.28
N HIS A 47 4.24 -17.00 9.14
CA HIS A 47 4.65 -18.16 8.35
C HIS A 47 4.42 -17.99 6.83
N GLN A 48 3.64 -16.99 6.42
CA GLN A 48 3.27 -16.75 5.03
C GLN A 48 3.91 -15.48 4.45
N VAL A 49 4.86 -14.85 5.17
CA VAL A 49 5.57 -13.68 4.65
C VAL A 49 6.41 -14.10 3.43
N PRO A 50 6.10 -13.57 2.23
CA PRO A 50 6.84 -13.96 1.04
C PRO A 50 8.29 -13.44 1.14
N ALA A 51 9.24 -14.38 1.06
CA ALA A 51 10.67 -14.10 1.25
C ALA A 51 11.42 -13.78 -0.05
N THR A 52 10.88 -14.20 -1.21
CA THR A 52 11.49 -13.96 -2.53
C THR A 52 10.70 -12.92 -3.32
N LYS A 53 11.37 -12.24 -4.25
CA LYS A 53 10.74 -11.21 -5.11
C LYS A 53 9.55 -11.75 -5.90
N GLU A 54 9.64 -12.99 -6.38
CA GLU A 54 8.56 -13.65 -7.14
C GLU A 54 7.32 -13.85 -6.26
N LEU A 55 7.48 -14.44 -5.07
CA LEU A 55 6.37 -14.62 -4.12
C LEU A 55 5.76 -13.29 -3.66
N ILE A 56 6.58 -12.25 -3.52
CA ILE A 56 6.09 -10.90 -3.20
C ILE A 56 5.23 -10.35 -4.34
N THR A 57 5.69 -10.53 -5.59
CA THR A 57 4.97 -10.07 -6.78
C THR A 57 3.66 -10.84 -6.96
N ASP A 58 3.67 -12.15 -6.76
CA ASP A 58 2.48 -12.99 -6.79
C ASP A 58 1.48 -12.56 -5.72
N TYR A 59 1.95 -12.34 -4.48
CA TYR A 59 1.09 -11.86 -3.40
C TYR A 59 0.45 -10.51 -3.74
N ILE A 60 1.23 -9.54 -4.24
CA ILE A 60 0.73 -8.22 -4.63
C ILE A 60 -0.27 -8.36 -5.78
N THR A 61 -0.05 -9.25 -6.73
CA THR A 61 -0.96 -9.48 -7.86
C THR A 61 -2.27 -10.11 -7.39
N MET A 62 -2.20 -11.18 -6.58
CA MET A 62 -3.37 -11.87 -6.02
C MET A 62 -4.18 -10.98 -5.08
N SER A 63 -3.48 -10.14 -4.29
CA SER A 63 -4.10 -9.24 -3.31
C SER A 63 -4.35 -7.84 -3.85
N GLY A 64 -4.02 -7.56 -5.12
CA GLY A 64 -3.96 -6.20 -5.68
C GLY A 64 -5.27 -5.43 -5.49
N THR A 65 -6.41 -6.05 -5.80
CA THR A 65 -7.73 -5.44 -5.61
C THR A 65 -8.03 -5.14 -4.13
N LYS A 66 -7.58 -5.98 -3.20
CA LYS A 66 -7.77 -5.76 -1.76
C LYS A 66 -6.89 -4.60 -1.28
N ILE A 67 -5.65 -4.55 -1.74
CA ILE A 67 -4.69 -3.48 -1.42
C ILE A 67 -5.21 -2.15 -1.98
N GLU A 68 -5.71 -2.13 -3.22
CA GLU A 68 -6.28 -0.93 -3.83
C GLU A 68 -7.49 -0.39 -3.04
N LYS A 69 -8.43 -1.27 -2.67
CA LYS A 69 -9.59 -0.87 -1.84
C LYS A 69 -9.15 -0.31 -0.49
N LEU A 70 -8.15 -0.92 0.14
CA LEU A 70 -7.59 -0.44 1.40
C LEU A 70 -6.96 0.96 1.24
N VAL A 71 -6.17 1.17 0.19
CA VAL A 71 -5.54 2.47 -0.11
C VAL A 71 -6.61 3.53 -0.36
N LYS A 72 -7.63 3.23 -1.18
CA LYS A 72 -8.76 4.14 -1.43
C LYS A 72 -9.49 4.52 -0.15
N ALA A 73 -9.73 3.57 0.77
CA ALA A 73 -10.35 3.86 2.06
C ALA A 73 -9.50 4.78 2.95
N TYR A 74 -8.18 4.65 2.91
CA TYR A 74 -7.29 5.57 3.63
C TYR A 74 -7.18 6.93 2.97
N VAL A 75 -7.21 7.01 1.64
CA VAL A 75 -7.29 8.28 0.90
C VAL A 75 -8.58 9.01 1.25
N ASP A 76 -9.73 8.33 1.26
CA ASP A 76 -11.00 8.94 1.63
C ASP A 76 -10.96 9.50 3.08
N ARG A 77 -10.32 8.76 3.99
CA ARG A 77 -10.19 9.16 5.39
C ARG A 77 -9.19 10.29 5.64
N HIS A 78 -8.09 10.35 4.88
CA HIS A 78 -6.94 11.22 5.18
C HIS A 78 -6.60 12.22 4.06
N GLY A 79 -7.31 12.14 2.94
CA GLY A 79 -7.14 13.06 1.82
C GLY A 79 -7.68 14.44 2.14
N THR A 80 -7.18 15.42 1.40
CA THR A 80 -7.73 16.77 1.45
C THR A 80 -9.01 16.78 0.62
N ARG A 81 -10.11 17.16 1.27
CA ARG A 81 -11.42 17.32 0.65
C ARG A 81 -11.39 18.41 -0.41
#